data_AF-A0A0S6U234-F1
#
_entry.id   AF-A0A0S6U234-F1
#
_cell.length_a   1.000
_cell.length_b   1.000
_cell.length_c   1.000
_cell.angle_alpha   90.00
_cell.angle_beta   90.00
_cell.angle_gamma   90.00
#
_symmetry.space_group_name_H-M   'P 1'
#
loop_
_entity.id
_entity.type
_entity.pdbx_description
1 polymer ?
#
loop_
_entity_poly.entity_id
_entity_poly.type
_entity_poly.pdbx_seq_one_letter_code
_entity_poly.pdbx_strand_id
1 'polypeptide(L)' 'MKKIIKKASIGVMSLGLLLGMGFHNPVSARPVCSCPNPNIDSWKIDNCTIYYVCRNCHWSSTWNTCK' A
#
# COMPACT_ATOMS: atom_id res chain seq x y z
N MET A 1 39.04 -13.43 -20.64
CA MET A 1 37.73 -12.81 -20.97
C MET A 1 36.52 -13.37 -20.21
N LYS A 2 36.52 -14.57 -19.61
CA LYS A 2 35.34 -15.11 -18.88
C LYS A 2 35.07 -14.50 -17.49
N LYS A 3 36.05 -13.85 -16.85
CA LYS A 3 35.94 -13.36 -15.45
C LYS A 3 35.19 -12.02 -15.31
N ILE A 4 35.22 -11.16 -16.33
CA ILE A 4 34.63 -9.82 -16.29
C ILE A 4 33.10 -9.89 -16.47
N ILE A 5 32.63 -10.76 -17.37
CA ILE A 5 31.20 -10.96 -17.66
C ILE A 5 30.41 -11.39 -16.41
N LYS A 6 31.01 -12.21 -15.53
CA LYS A 6 30.36 -12.62 -14.27
C LYS A 6 30.15 -11.46 -13.28
N LYS A 7 31.03 -10.46 -13.25
CA LYS A 7 30.92 -9.31 -12.33
C LYS A 7 29.86 -8.30 -12.79
N ALA A 8 29.70 -8.11 -14.11
CA ALA A 8 28.68 -7.24 -14.67
C ALA A 8 27.26 -7.73 -14.35
N SER A 9 27.04 -9.05 -14.36
CA SER A 9 25.72 -9.65 -14.06
C SER A 9 25.23 -9.35 -12.64
N ILE A 10 26.13 -9.31 -11.66
CA ILE A 10 25.77 -9.06 -10.25
C ILE A 10 25.48 -7.57 -10.04
N GLY A 11 26.26 -6.68 -10.67
CA GLY A 11 26.03 -5.23 -10.59
C GLY A 11 24.72 -4.78 -11.26
N VAL A 12 24.34 -5.43 -12.36
CA VAL A 12 23.06 -5.13 -13.04
C VAL A 12 21.87 -5.62 -12.21
N MET A 13 21.98 -6.78 -11.55
CA MET A 13 20.93 -7.28 -10.65
C MET A 13 20.73 -6.38 -9.42
N SER A 14 21.82 -5.91 -8.79
CA SER A 14 21.70 -5.02 -7.63
C SER A 14 21.13 -3.65 -7.98
N LEU A 15 21.50 -3.10 -9.16
CA LEU A 15 20.96 -1.83 -9.62
C LEU A 15 19.47 -1.92 -9.99
N GLY A 16 19.04 -3.04 -10.57
CA GLY A 16 17.62 -3.30 -10.86
C GLY A 16 16.76 -3.37 -9.59
N LEU A 17 17.27 -3.99 -8.52
CA LEU A 17 16.57 -4.08 -7.24
C LEU A 17 16.44 -2.72 -6.53
N LEU A 18 17.48 -1.88 -6.58
CA LEU A 18 17.46 -0.54 -5.98
C LEU A 18 16.50 0.42 -6.70
N LEU A 19 16.41 0.33 -8.03
CA LEU A 19 15.47 1.12 -8.83
C LEU A 19 14.02 0.61 -8.71
N GLY A 20 13.81 -0.68 -8.42
CA GLY A 20 12.48 -1.28 -8.27
C GLY A 20 11.78 -0.96 -6.93
N MET A 21 12.53 -0.58 -5.88
CA MET A 21 11.94 -0.25 -4.58
C MET A 21 11.38 1.19 -4.50
N GLY A 22 11.69 2.06 -5.46
CA GLY A 22 11.35 3.48 -5.44
C GLY A 22 9.90 3.85 -5.75
N PHE A 23 9.03 2.89 -6.10
CA PHE A 23 7.64 3.17 -6.50
C PHE A 23 6.58 2.57 -5.58
N HIS A 24 6.94 2.23 -4.35
CA HIS A 24 5.92 2.05 -3.32
C HIS A 24 5.54 3.43 -2.79
N ASN A 25 4.75 4.17 -3.58
CA ASN A 25 3.86 5.13 -2.95
C ASN A 25 3.09 4.33 -1.90
N PRO A 26 3.09 4.71 -0.61
CA PRO A 26 2.08 4.23 0.29
C PRO A 26 0.76 4.79 -0.25
N VAL A 27 0.18 4.09 -1.22
CA VAL A 27 -1.24 4.21 -1.52
C VAL A 27 -1.84 3.79 -0.21
N SER A 28 -2.17 4.82 0.57
CA SER A 28 -2.71 4.68 1.90
C SER A 28 -3.94 3.79 1.69
N ALA A 29 -3.81 2.51 2.07
CA ALA A 29 -4.75 1.50 1.65
C ALA A 29 -6.04 1.78 2.42
N ARG A 30 -7.11 2.10 1.68
CA ARG A 30 -8.44 2.21 2.30
C ARG A 30 -8.71 0.93 3.07
N PRO A 31 -9.19 1.02 4.32
CA PRO A 31 -9.40 -0.17 5.11
C PRO A 31 -10.54 -0.99 4.50
N VAL A 32 -10.38 -2.32 4.49
CA VAL A 32 -11.31 -3.27 3.87
C VAL A 32 -12.01 -4.08 4.97
N CYS A 33 -13.34 -4.21 4.91
CA CYS A 33 -14.06 -5.14 5.78
C CYS A 33 -14.02 -6.56 5.20
N SER A 34 -13.68 -7.56 6.03
CA SER A 34 -13.49 -8.96 5.62
C SER A 34 -14.78 -9.79 5.57
N CYS A 35 -15.95 -9.15 5.54
CA CYS A 35 -17.22 -9.89 5.49
C CYS A 35 -17.53 -10.36 4.06
N PRO A 36 -18.31 -11.44 3.89
CA PRO A 36 -18.62 -12.02 2.57
C PRO A 36 -19.32 -11.06 1.59
N ASN A 37 -20.08 -10.09 2.10
CA ASN A 37 -20.76 -9.08 1.29
C ASN A 37 -20.47 -7.68 1.86
N PRO A 38 -19.32 -7.07 1.54
CA PRO A 38 -18.93 -5.78 2.08
C PRO A 38 -19.78 -4.65 1.50
N ASN A 39 -20.37 -3.83 2.38
CA ASN A 39 -21.06 -2.61 2.02
C ASN A 39 -20.46 -1.45 2.83
N ILE A 40 -19.47 -0.78 2.25
CA ILE A 40 -18.64 0.23 2.94
C ILE A 40 -19.16 1.63 2.62
N ASP A 41 -19.52 2.36 3.67
CA ASP A 41 -19.76 3.79 3.64
C ASP A 41 -18.57 4.52 4.29
N SER A 42 -18.29 5.74 3.83
CA SER A 42 -17.25 6.59 4.43
C SER A 42 -17.65 8.05 4.44
N TRP A 43 -17.31 8.74 5.52
CA TRP A 43 -17.47 10.19 5.61
C TRP A 43 -16.30 10.83 6.35
N LYS A 44 -16.02 12.08 5.98
CA LYS A 44 -14.99 12.89 6.61
C LYS A 44 -15.56 13.46 7.92
N ILE A 45 -14.89 13.20 9.04
CA ILE A 45 -15.29 13.70 10.37
C ILE A 45 -14.46 14.93 10.79
N ASP A 46 -13.25 15.06 10.26
CA ASP A 46 -12.35 16.20 10.47
C ASP A 46 -11.49 16.39 9.20
N ASN A 47 -10.75 17.49 9.08
CA ASN A 47 -9.86 17.77 7.96
C ASN A 47 -8.90 16.62 7.65
N CYS A 48 -8.47 15.91 8.69
CA CYS A 48 -7.50 14.82 8.60
C CYS A 48 -8.08 13.43 8.86
N THR A 49 -9.37 13.30 9.18
CA THR A 49 -9.93 12.02 9.65
C THR A 49 -11.12 11.60 8.82
N ILE A 50 -11.06 10.38 8.28
CA ILE A 50 -12.14 9.72 7.57
C ILE A 50 -12.64 8.55 8.42
N TYR A 51 -13.93 8.49 8.65
CA TYR A 51 -14.59 7.36 9.29
C TYR A 51 -15.14 6.40 8.22
N TYR A 52 -14.84 5.12 8.38
CA TYR A 52 -15.34 4.03 7.54
C TYR A 52 -16.26 3.14 8.37
N VAL A 53 -17.39 2.75 7.78
CA VAL A 53 -18.29 1.75 8.36
C VAL A 53 -18.70 0.75 7.30
N CYS A 54 -18.76 -0.52 7.67
CA CYS A 54 -19.27 -1.58 6.83
C CYS A 54 -20.64 -2.00 7.36
N ARG A 55 -21.71 -1.61 6.67
CA ARG A 55 -23.11 -1.75 7.12
C ARG A 55 -23.51 -3.19 7.37
N ASN A 56 -23.00 -4.11 6.55
CA ASN A 56 -23.41 -5.51 6.56
C ASN A 56 -22.77 -6.33 7.69
N CYS A 57 -21.65 -5.87 8.26
CA CYS A 57 -20.95 -6.60 9.34
C CYS A 57 -20.66 -5.73 10.57
N HIS A 58 -21.21 -4.51 10.63
CA HIS A 58 -21.02 -3.56 11.72
C HIS A 58 -19.55 -3.25 12.07
N TRP A 59 -18.64 -3.48 11.12
CA TRP A 59 -17.24 -3.11 11.27
C TRP A 59 -17.09 -1.60 11.07
N SER A 60 -16.21 -0.97 11.84
CA SER A 60 -15.87 0.45 11.67
C SER A 60 -14.39 0.70 11.91
N SER A 61 -13.84 1.69 11.21
CA SER A 61 -12.46 2.14 11.42
C SER A 61 -12.30 3.62 11.08
N THR A 62 -11.47 4.31 11.85
CA THR A 62 -11.04 5.69 11.56
C THR A 62 -9.68 5.69 10.91
N TRP A 63 -9.54 6.48 9.86
CA TRP A 63 -8.29 6.66 9.14
C TRP A 63 -7.83 8.11 9.22
N ASN A 64 -6.60 8.31 9.69
CA ASN A 64 -5.95 9.62 9.68
C ASN A 64 -5.14 9.76 8.39
N THR A 65 -5.55 10.69 7.53
CA THR A 65 -4.95 10.96 6.22
C THR A 65 -3.80 11.97 6.27
N CYS A 66 -3.56 12.61 7.42
CA CYS A 66 -2.48 13.59 7.60
C CYS A 66 -1.23 12.99 8.26
N LYS A 67 -1.10 11.66 8.24
CA LYS A 67 0.10 10.96 8.71
C LYS A 67 1.26 11.10 7.75
#